data_AF-A0A8S8XZ22-F1
#
_entry.id   AF-A0A8S8XZ22-F1
#
_cell.length_a   1.000
_cell.length_b   1.000
_cell.length_c   1.000
_cell.angle_alpha   90.00
_cell.angle_beta   90.00
_cell.angle_gamma   90.00
#
_symmetry.space_group_name_H-M   'P 1'
#
loop_
_entity.id
_entity.type
_entity.pdbx_description
1 polymer ?
#
loop_
_entity_poly.entity_id
_entity_poly.type
_entity_poly.pdbx_seq_one_letter_code
_entity_poly.pdbx_strand_id
1 'polypeptide(L)'
;MGDIKIKEFRGVYQPAEDSWMMCNHLPENLGSVLEIGCGSGIISIHMAKNENTVTSVDINPKAVKATKFNAKQNSVNIEVIQGNMFEELQDRKFNSIVCNPPYLPPTDDYNGSELVLAVEGALRVRNLQLNFFLKLKITLIKMEVFI
;
A
#
# COMPACT_ATOMS: atom_id res chain seq x y z
N MET A 1 -5.01 6.32 17.59
CA MET A 1 -3.78 5.69 17.05
C MET A 1 -2.79 5.51 18.19
N GLY A 2 -2.28 4.31 18.44
CA GLY A 2 -1.07 4.17 19.26
C GLY A 2 0.12 4.85 18.58
N ASP A 3 1.21 5.08 19.33
CA ASP A 3 2.42 5.72 18.78
C ASP A 3 3.07 4.85 17.69
N ILE A 4 2.71 5.08 16.43
CA ILE A 4 3.38 4.47 15.27
C ILE A 4 4.59 5.32 14.91
N LYS A 5 5.77 4.69 14.88
CA LYS A 5 7.03 5.34 14.51
C LYS A 5 7.31 5.11 13.03
N ILE A 6 7.37 6.16 12.23
CA ILE A 6 7.74 6.07 10.81
C ILE A 6 9.07 6.78 10.59
N LYS A 7 10.03 6.05 10.04
CA LYS A 7 11.23 6.65 9.45
C LYS A 7 10.96 6.95 7.97
N GLU A 8 11.34 8.15 7.56
CA GLU A 8 11.27 8.58 6.18
C GLU A 8 12.49 8.10 5.37
N PHE A 9 12.24 7.76 4.11
CA PHE A 9 13.27 7.33 3.17
C PHE A 9 13.11 8.10 1.86
N ARG A 10 14.24 8.56 1.30
CA ARG A 10 14.24 9.23 0.00
C ARG A 10 13.71 8.29 -1.09
N GLY A 11 12.79 8.78 -1.91
CA GLY A 11 12.17 8.02 -2.99
C GLY A 11 11.10 7.03 -2.51
N VAL A 12 10.55 7.24 -1.31
CA VAL A 12 9.40 6.51 -0.75
C VAL A 12 8.33 7.53 -0.39
N TYR A 13 7.08 7.23 -0.73
CA TYR A 13 5.94 8.09 -0.39
C TYR A 13 5.79 8.21 1.14
N GLN A 14 5.72 9.44 1.63
CA GLN A 14 5.58 9.74 3.05
C GLN A 14 4.11 9.72 3.46
N PRO A 15 3.78 9.32 4.69
CA PRO A 15 2.42 9.45 5.20
C PRO A 15 1.92 10.89 5.08
N ALA A 16 0.80 11.09 4.39
CA ALA A 16 0.11 12.37 4.29
C ALA A 16 -1.28 12.30 4.95
N GLU A 17 -2.05 13.38 4.85
CA GLU A 17 -3.38 13.50 5.48
C GLU A 17 -4.31 12.33 5.15
N ASP A 18 -4.30 11.88 3.90
CA ASP A 18 -5.04 10.71 3.41
C ASP A 18 -4.68 9.41 4.14
N SER A 19 -3.38 9.19 4.38
CA SER A 19 -2.84 8.02 5.05
C SER A 19 -3.30 7.98 6.51
N TRP A 20 -3.31 9.14 7.17
CA TRP A 20 -3.82 9.29 8.54
C TRP A 20 -5.34 9.12 8.59
N MET A 21 -6.07 9.68 7.62
CA MET A 21 -7.52 9.50 7.51
C MET A 21 -7.89 8.03 7.36
N MET A 22 -7.20 7.27 6.49
CA MET A 22 -7.42 5.83 6.37
C MET A 22 -7.18 5.10 7.69
N CYS A 23 -6.05 5.33 8.33
CA CYS A 23 -5.74 4.69 9.61
C CYS A 23 -6.72 5.07 10.75
N ASN A 24 -7.48 6.17 10.64
CA ASN A 24 -8.49 6.52 11.65
C ASN A 24 -9.88 5.93 11.36
N HIS A 25 -10.14 5.49 10.13
CA HIS A 25 -11.47 5.06 9.68
C HIS A 25 -11.52 3.63 9.12
N LEU A 26 -10.38 2.94 9.03
CA LEU A 26 -10.37 1.53 8.69
C LEU A 26 -11.19 0.74 9.72
N PRO A 27 -12.01 -0.23 9.28
CA PRO A 27 -12.71 -1.12 10.19
C PRO A 27 -11.74 -1.89 11.08
N GLU A 28 -12.18 -2.21 12.28
CA GLU A 28 -11.51 -3.21 13.10
C GLU A 28 -11.75 -4.63 12.52
N ASN A 29 -10.86 -5.57 12.83
CA ASN A 29 -11.02 -7.00 12.52
C ASN A 29 -11.20 -7.33 11.02
N LEU A 30 -10.30 -6.81 10.17
CA LEU A 30 -10.27 -7.11 8.74
C LEU A 30 -9.77 -8.54 8.43
N GLY A 31 -9.18 -9.24 9.41
CA GLY A 31 -8.70 -10.61 9.26
C GLY A 31 -7.37 -10.68 8.49
N SER A 32 -7.33 -11.48 7.41
CA SER A 32 -6.20 -11.49 6.48
C SER A 32 -6.32 -10.36 5.46
N VAL A 33 -5.32 -9.47 5.42
CA VAL A 33 -5.39 -8.23 4.63
C VAL A 33 -4.26 -8.18 3.63
N LEU A 34 -4.59 -7.85 2.39
CA LEU A 34 -3.64 -7.44 1.37
C LEU A 34 -3.62 -5.91 1.27
N GLU A 35 -2.46 -5.31 1.44
CA GLU A 35 -2.24 -3.91 1.08
C GLU A 35 -1.47 -3.79 -0.24
N ILE A 36 -1.99 -2.98 -1.16
CA ILE A 36 -1.33 -2.68 -2.44
C ILE A 36 -0.72 -1.27 -2.38
N GLY A 37 0.58 -1.16 -2.65
CA GLY A 37 1.32 0.10 -2.61
C GLY A 37 1.66 0.54 -1.20
N CYS A 38 2.36 -0.30 -0.43
CA CYS A 38 2.59 -0.04 1.00
C CYS A 38 3.47 1.17 1.32
N GLY A 39 4.28 1.68 0.39
CA GLY A 39 5.04 2.92 0.58
C GLY A 39 5.94 2.90 1.82
N SER A 40 5.64 3.76 2.81
CA SER A 40 6.34 3.83 4.10
C SER A 40 5.92 2.74 5.09
N GLY A 41 4.81 2.05 4.84
CA GLY A 41 4.24 1.00 5.69
C GLY A 41 3.26 1.50 6.76
N ILE A 42 2.89 2.78 6.77
CA ILE A 42 2.04 3.36 7.84
C ILE A 42 0.70 2.63 7.98
N ILE A 43 -0.02 2.39 6.87
CA ILE A 43 -1.30 1.68 6.89
C ILE A 43 -1.08 0.20 7.24
N SER A 44 -0.05 -0.45 6.68
CA SER A 44 0.32 -1.84 7.02
C SER A 44 0.52 -2.03 8.52
N ILE A 45 1.30 -1.13 9.13
CA ILE A 45 1.66 -1.17 10.55
C ILE A 45 0.44 -0.89 11.41
N HIS A 46 -0.40 0.06 11.00
CA HIS A 46 -1.66 0.33 11.68
C HIS A 46 -2.55 -0.93 11.70
N MET A 47 -2.77 -1.56 10.54
CA MET A 47 -3.58 -2.78 10.47
C MET A 47 -2.98 -3.92 11.29
N ALA A 48 -1.67 -4.14 11.24
CA ALA A 48 -0.99 -5.18 12.01
C ALA A 48 -1.06 -4.94 13.53
N LYS A 49 -1.07 -3.68 13.99
CA LYS A 49 -1.28 -3.33 15.41
C LYS A 49 -2.71 -3.60 15.89
N ASN A 50 -3.68 -3.64 14.97
CA ASN A 50 -5.07 -4.01 15.24
C ASN A 50 -5.33 -5.50 14.93
N GLU A 51 -4.34 -6.36 15.22
CA GLU A 51 -4.45 -7.83 15.16
C GLU A 51 -4.78 -8.44 13.79
N ASN A 52 -4.59 -7.70 12.71
CA ASN A 52 -4.77 -8.23 11.35
C ASN A 52 -3.51 -8.99 10.87
N THR A 53 -3.70 -10.03 10.06
CA THR A 53 -2.61 -10.70 9.34
C THR A 53 -2.34 -9.96 8.03
N VAL A 54 -1.26 -9.19 7.97
CA VAL A 54 -1.01 -8.26 6.86
C VAL A 54 0.03 -8.79 5.89
N THR A 55 -0.33 -8.82 4.62
CA THR A 55 0.58 -8.93 3.48
C THR A 55 0.55 -7.62 2.70
N SER A 56 1.72 -7.08 2.39
CA SER A 56 1.89 -5.81 1.69
C SER A 56 2.70 -6.01 0.42
N VAL A 57 2.28 -5.40 -0.68
CA VAL A 57 3.00 -5.44 -1.96
C VAL A 57 3.34 -4.02 -2.42
N ASP A 58 4.54 -3.85 -2.97
CA ASP A 58 4.92 -2.60 -3.64
C ASP A 58 5.88 -2.90 -4.79
N ILE A 59 5.73 -2.14 -5.89
CA ILE A 59 6.61 -2.26 -7.05
C ILE A 59 7.98 -1.62 -6.76
N ASN A 60 8.03 -0.65 -5.86
CA ASN A 60 9.23 0.08 -5.50
C ASN A 60 10.05 -0.71 -4.45
N PRO A 61 11.25 -1.22 -4.80
CA PRO A 61 12.08 -1.94 -3.84
C PRO A 61 12.50 -1.10 -2.63
N LYS A 62 12.51 0.24 -2.74
CA LYS A 62 12.79 1.12 -1.60
C LYS A 62 11.61 1.15 -0.61
N ALA A 63 10.37 1.16 -1.11
CA ALA A 63 9.17 1.06 -0.28
C ALA A 63 9.14 -0.27 0.48
N VAL A 64 9.44 -1.38 -0.20
CA VAL A 64 9.55 -2.71 0.44
C VAL A 64 10.55 -2.70 1.60
N LYS A 65 11.73 -2.09 1.40
CA LYS A 65 12.74 -1.94 2.47
C LYS A 65 12.27 -1.03 3.59
N ALA A 66 11.62 0.09 3.26
CA ALA A 66 11.08 1.05 4.23
C ALA A 66 10.00 0.41 5.11
N THR A 67 9.02 -0.25 4.50
CA THR A 67 7.95 -0.98 5.22
C THR A 67 8.53 -2.05 6.14
N LYS A 68 9.47 -2.88 5.68
CA LYS A 68 10.14 -3.88 6.54
C LYS A 68 10.86 -3.23 7.72
N PHE A 69 11.57 -2.12 7.48
CA PHE A 69 12.26 -1.39 8.54
C PHE A 69 11.28 -0.83 9.57
N ASN A 70 10.24 -0.12 9.11
CA ASN A 70 9.25 0.51 9.98
C ASN A 70 8.41 -0.54 10.74
N ALA A 71 8.07 -1.67 10.12
CA ALA A 71 7.42 -2.80 10.77
C ALA A 71 8.23 -3.30 11.97
N LYS A 72 9.54 -3.50 11.77
CA LYS A 72 10.47 -3.89 12.84
C LYS A 72 10.54 -2.83 13.95
N GLN A 73 10.58 -1.54 13.61
CA GLN A 73 10.58 -0.45 14.61
C GLN A 73 9.31 -0.42 15.47
N ASN A 74 8.19 -0.89 14.91
CA ASN A 74 6.89 -0.91 15.58
C ASN A 74 6.56 -2.26 16.22
N SER A 75 7.49 -3.22 16.17
CA SER A 75 7.33 -4.57 16.71
C SER A 75 6.10 -5.30 16.15
N VAL A 76 5.84 -5.15 14.85
CA VAL A 76 4.77 -5.86 14.13
C VAL A 76 5.36 -6.77 13.06
N ASN A 77 4.67 -7.88 12.80
CA ASN A 77 5.01 -8.78 11.71
C ASN A 77 4.14 -8.47 10.49
N ILE A 78 4.78 -8.19 9.36
CA ILE A 78 4.13 -7.92 8.07
C ILE A 78 4.93 -8.67 7.00
N GLU A 79 4.24 -9.44 6.17
CA GLU A 79 4.85 -10.00 4.98
C GLU A 79 4.92 -8.93 3.90
N VAL A 80 6.13 -8.56 3.45
CA VAL A 80 6.31 -7.50 2.44
C VAL A 80 6.96 -8.07 1.19
N ILE A 81 6.22 -8.00 0.08
CA ILE A 81 6.56 -8.57 -1.22
C ILE A 81 6.91 -7.42 -2.18
N GLN A 82 8.00 -7.55 -2.91
CA GLN A 82 8.26 -6.69 -4.06
C GLN A 82 7.50 -7.25 -5.25
N GLY A 83 6.56 -6.50 -5.81
CA GLY A 83 5.71 -7.01 -6.88
C GLY A 83 4.80 -5.95 -7.47
N ASN A 84 4.26 -6.26 -8.65
CA ASN A 84 3.32 -5.38 -9.33
C ASN A 84 1.88 -5.80 -9.03
N MET A 85 1.25 -5.09 -8.10
CA MET A 85 -0.13 -5.34 -7.67
C MET A 85 -0.31 -6.83 -7.28
N PHE A 86 -1.12 -7.58 -8.03
CA PHE A 86 -1.48 -8.97 -7.71
C PHE A 86 -0.55 -10.03 -8.33
N GLU A 87 0.40 -9.63 -9.19
CA GLU A 87 1.17 -10.57 -10.02
C GLU A 87 1.95 -11.60 -9.19
N GLU A 88 2.42 -11.22 -8.01
CA GLU A 88 3.22 -12.07 -7.12
C GLU A 88 2.38 -12.80 -6.05
N LEU A 89 1.05 -12.70 -6.11
CA LEU A 89 0.16 -13.24 -5.07
C LEU A 89 -0.44 -14.62 -5.40
N GLN A 90 -0.25 -15.11 -6.63
CA GLN A 90 -0.72 -16.43 -7.08
C GLN A 90 -2.22 -16.65 -6.73
N ASP A 91 -2.57 -17.79 -6.12
CA ASP A 91 -3.93 -18.16 -5.71
C ASP A 91 -4.24 -17.81 -4.24
N ARG A 92 -3.47 -16.90 -3.63
CA ARG A 92 -3.71 -16.49 -2.24
C ARG A 92 -5.05 -15.79 -2.09
N LYS A 93 -5.73 -16.07 -0.98
CA LYS A 93 -6.98 -15.42 -0.58
C LYS A 93 -6.74 -14.49 0.60
N PHE A 94 -7.48 -13.39 0.63
CA PHE A 94 -7.46 -12.38 1.67
C PHE A 94 -8.90 -12.02 2.03
N ASN A 95 -9.18 -11.75 3.30
CA ASN A 95 -10.50 -11.27 3.75
C ASN A 95 -10.75 -9.82 3.32
N SER A 96 -9.70 -9.02 3.19
CA SER A 96 -9.80 -7.61 2.80
C SER A 96 -8.63 -7.18 1.92
N ILE A 97 -8.89 -6.19 1.06
CA ILE A 97 -7.87 -5.54 0.23
C ILE A 97 -7.91 -4.04 0.51
N VAL A 98 -6.78 -3.46 0.89
CA VAL A 98 -6.61 -2.05 1.21
C VAL A 98 -5.59 -1.44 0.26
N CYS A 99 -5.81 -0.21 -0.19
CA CYS A 99 -4.88 0.50 -1.06
C CYS A 99 -5.08 2.00 -0.91
N ASN A 100 -3.97 2.74 -0.83
CA ASN A 100 -3.96 4.18 -1.04
C ASN A 100 -3.21 4.50 -2.34
N PRO A 101 -3.87 4.38 -3.51
CA PRO A 101 -3.19 4.51 -4.80
C PRO A 101 -2.85 5.98 -5.10
N PRO A 102 -1.83 6.25 -5.93
CA PRO A 102 -1.54 7.61 -6.38
C PRO A 102 -2.74 8.19 -7.15
N TYR A 103 -3.26 9.34 -6.68
CA TYR A 103 -4.46 9.96 -7.23
C TYR A 103 -4.27 11.37 -7.78
N LEU A 104 -3.11 12.00 -7.54
CA LEU A 104 -2.86 13.35 -8.00
C LEU A 104 -2.52 13.38 -9.51
N PRO A 105 -3.00 14.38 -10.26
CA PRO A 105 -2.56 14.60 -11.62
C PRO A 105 -1.06 14.96 -11.62
N PRO A 106 -0.32 14.61 -12.68
CA PRO A 106 1.07 15.03 -12.78
C PRO A 106 1.16 16.56 -12.79
N THR A 107 2.01 17.11 -11.94
CA THR A 107 2.32 18.54 -11.85
C THR A 107 3.81 18.73 -12.12
N ASP A 108 4.16 19.78 -12.86
CA ASP A 108 5.56 20.12 -13.18
C ASP A 108 6.46 20.37 -11.95
N ASP A 109 5.88 20.44 -10.75
CA ASP A 109 6.58 20.61 -9.47
C ASP A 109 7.42 19.38 -9.07
N TYR A 110 7.18 18.20 -9.65
CA TYR A 110 7.94 16.96 -9.34
C TYR A 110 9.05 16.64 -10.35
N ASN A 111 9.52 17.64 -11.12
CA ASN A 111 10.43 17.52 -12.27
C ASN A 111 11.87 17.02 -12.02
N GLY A 112 12.14 16.24 -10.97
CA GLY A 112 13.48 15.70 -10.76
C GLY A 112 13.66 14.70 -9.63
N SER A 113 12.61 14.09 -9.09
CA SER A 113 12.76 13.23 -7.92
C SER A 113 12.24 11.81 -8.16
N GLU A 114 12.89 10.84 -7.54
CA GLU A 114 12.48 9.43 -7.51
C GLU A 114 11.03 9.22 -7.04
N LEU A 115 10.38 10.27 -6.52
CA LEU A 115 8.94 10.33 -6.24
C LEU A 115 8.07 10.31 -7.50
N VAL A 116 8.58 10.59 -8.71
CA VAL A 116 7.78 10.44 -9.94
C VAL A 116 7.28 8.99 -10.10
N LEU A 117 8.02 7.97 -9.67
CA LEU A 117 7.48 6.59 -9.65
C LEU A 117 6.40 6.37 -8.58
N ALA A 118 6.44 7.16 -7.49
CA ALA A 118 5.49 7.10 -6.38
C ALA A 118 4.26 8.00 -6.59
N VAL A 119 4.36 9.04 -7.42
CA VAL A 119 3.37 10.11 -7.58
C VAL A 119 2.89 10.24 -9.04
N GLU A 120 3.73 9.97 -10.04
CA GLU A 120 3.47 10.29 -11.45
C GLU A 120 3.84 9.18 -12.45
N GLY A 121 2.86 8.35 -12.76
CA GLY A 121 2.79 7.75 -14.10
C GLY A 121 2.34 8.80 -15.11
N ALA A 122 3.22 9.70 -15.56
CA ALA A 122 2.91 10.94 -16.31
C ALA A 122 1.95 10.83 -17.53
N LEU A 123 1.77 9.65 -18.14
CA LEU A 123 0.73 9.36 -19.15
C LEU A 123 -0.05 8.07 -18.85
N ARG A 124 0.26 7.44 -17.71
CA ARG A 124 -0.30 6.17 -17.24
C ARG A 124 -1.33 6.35 -16.13
N VAL A 125 -1.43 7.45 -15.37
CA VAL A 125 -2.33 7.53 -14.18
C VAL A 125 -3.79 7.16 -14.49
N ARG A 126 -4.38 7.64 -15.59
CA ARG A 126 -5.74 7.18 -16.01
C ARG A 126 -5.78 5.68 -16.26
N ASN A 127 -4.79 5.15 -16.99
CA ASN A 127 -4.69 3.72 -17.25
C ASN A 127 -4.30 2.93 -16.01
N LEU A 128 -3.61 3.50 -15.02
CA LEU A 128 -3.10 2.81 -13.85
C LEU A 128 -4.20 2.71 -12.78
N GLN A 129 -5.01 3.76 -12.62
CA GLN A 129 -6.25 3.70 -11.85
C GLN A 129 -7.26 2.77 -12.52
N LEU A 130 -7.49 2.92 -13.84
CA LEU A 130 -8.39 2.03 -14.56
C LEU A 130 -7.89 0.58 -14.55
N ASN A 131 -6.59 0.35 -14.76
CA ASN A 131 -5.98 -0.98 -14.65
C ASN A 131 -6.00 -1.49 -13.21
N PHE A 132 -5.84 -0.63 -12.21
CA PHE A 132 -5.98 -1.01 -10.80
C PHE A 132 -7.39 -1.49 -10.54
N PHE A 133 -8.42 -0.71 -10.90
CA PHE A 133 -9.81 -1.12 -10.72
C PHE A 133 -10.20 -2.32 -11.59
N LEU A 134 -9.67 -2.46 -12.81
CA LEU A 134 -9.89 -3.63 -13.67
C LEU A 134 -9.22 -4.88 -13.10
N LYS A 135 -7.94 -4.80 -12.71
CA LYS A 135 -7.22 -5.90 -12.06
C LYS A 135 -7.87 -6.24 -10.72
N LEU A 136 -8.25 -5.25 -9.91
CA LEU A 136 -8.96 -5.43 -8.65
C LEU A 136 -10.28 -6.16 -8.89
N LYS A 137 -11.10 -5.73 -9.86
CA LYS A 137 -12.36 -6.41 -10.21
C LYS A 137 -12.13 -7.85 -10.65
N ILE A 138 -11.16 -8.11 -11.53
CA ILE A 138 -10.83 -9.48 -11.99
C ILE A 138 -10.35 -10.35 -10.83
N THR A 139 -9.53 -9.80 -9.94
CA THR A 139 -8.95 -10.52 -8.80
C THR A 139 -9.97 -10.78 -7.70
N LEU A 140 -10.83 -9.80 -7.35
CA LEU A 140 -11.93 -9.97 -6.39
C LEU A 140 -12.88 -11.09 -6.83
N ILE A 141 -13.19 -11.18 -8.14
CA ILE A 141 -13.99 -12.28 -8.71
C ILE A 141 -13.32 -13.65 -8.49
N LYS A 142 -11.99 -13.74 -8.60
CA LYS A 142 -11.24 -14.98 -8.38
C LYS A 142 -11.06 -15.34 -6.90
N MET A 143 -11.06 -14.34 -6.02
CA MET A 143 -10.76 -14.51 -4.60
C MET A 143 -11.99 -14.65 -3.70
N GLU A 144 -13.21 -14.56 -4.24
CA GLU A 144 -14.47 -14.60 -3.47
C GLU A 144 -14.55 -13.52 -2.37
N VAL A 145 -13.96 -12.36 -2.61
CA VAL A 145 -13.98 -11.23 -1.67
C VAL A 145 -15.23 -10.38 -1.96
N PHE A 146 -16.15 -10.31 -0.99
CA PHE A 146 -17.32 -9.44 -1.05
C PHE A 146 -16.93 -8.03 -0.58
N ILE A 147 -17.23 -7.03 -1.41
CA ILE A 147 -16.99 -5.60 -1.15
C ILE A 147 -18.08 -5.06 -0.23
#